data_AF-A0AAU5MCI4-F1
#
_entry.id   AF-A0AAU5MCI4-F1
#
_cell.length_a   1.000
_cell.length_b   1.000
_cell.length_c   1.000
_cell.angle_alpha   90.00
_cell.angle_beta   90.00
_cell.angle_gamma   90.00
#
_symmetry.space_group_name_H-M   'P 1'
#
loop_
_entity.id
_entity.type
_entity.pdbx_description
1 polymer ?
#
loop_
_entity_poly.entity_id
_entity_poly.type
_entity_poly.pdbx_seq_one_letter_code
_entity_poly.pdbx_strand_id
1 'polypeptide(L)'
;MISTLGQVAPDVLHDLAVRNGVCVRPVLSRMTDTSTGEQLVVPIPCGSTQERQCPPCAERARKLRMQQCREGWHRDDEIPTTDDESGPGHEVPAEQSDEDADDAETPADVDESGRRVRSTRRRQDAPDLPKVPMENRTVGKAFTAPNGRTYRPSMFITLTLPSYGKVGPDGTPRDPESYDYHRAAMDALHFPKLVDRFWQNLRRCAGYKVQYFATVEAQRRLAPHLHAAVRGVIPRQVVKDVAVATYHQLWWPQCTEPVYVGDDLPTWDDYAGAFLDPCTGAPLPTWEQALDAIDDDPAATPAHVVKLGTQIDYQGIIADADDQVGKAIGYLTKYLAKSIADTYGDDDEITTAQAMHLDRLHREVRWLPCSPSCSNWLRFGVQPKDAEPGMRPGWCPSKAHDRHHLGLGGRRVLVSRQWTGKTLSDHRADRAEVVRQTLAAAGVDMPDTDRYAATTELEDGTPRFIWSAVDRANDDDLPTWHGVLTRGINERIRWRTEYEQAKQRAANAPPADTRSATDNTNDAAEPAA
;
A
#
# COMPACT_ATOMS: atom_id res chain seq x y z
N MET A 1 -20.98 27.24 -23.39
CA MET A 1 -21.88 26.67 -24.40
C MET A 1 -21.57 25.20 -24.63
N ILE A 2 -22.06 24.30 -23.76
CA ILE A 2 -22.27 22.87 -24.07
C ILE A 2 -23.54 22.47 -23.29
N SER A 3 -24.71 22.82 -23.82
CA SER A 3 -26.02 22.58 -23.17
C SER A 3 -26.72 21.32 -23.71
N THR A 4 -25.99 20.45 -24.39
CA THR A 4 -26.51 19.30 -25.15
C THR A 4 -25.75 18.01 -24.86
N LEU A 5 -25.35 17.79 -23.60
CA LEU A 5 -24.76 16.49 -23.22
C LEU A 5 -25.81 15.41 -22.96
N GLY A 6 -27.11 15.72 -22.84
CA GLY A 6 -28.19 14.73 -22.64
C GLY A 6 -28.37 13.69 -23.76
N GLN A 7 -27.54 13.73 -24.80
CA GLN A 7 -27.52 12.81 -25.94
C GLN A 7 -26.17 12.07 -26.09
N VAL A 8 -25.25 12.20 -25.14
CA VAL A 8 -23.95 11.53 -25.22
C VAL A 8 -24.08 10.07 -24.77
N ALA A 9 -23.60 9.17 -25.63
CA ALA A 9 -23.59 7.75 -25.33
C ALA A 9 -22.77 7.47 -24.05
N PRO A 10 -23.17 6.49 -23.21
CA PRO A 10 -22.53 6.26 -21.91
C PRO A 10 -21.02 6.01 -21.97
N ASP A 11 -20.55 5.31 -22.99
CA ASP A 11 -19.14 5.06 -23.29
C ASP A 11 -18.38 6.36 -23.60
N VAL A 12 -18.94 7.24 -24.43
CA VAL A 12 -18.34 8.54 -24.75
C VAL A 12 -18.29 9.43 -23.50
N LEU A 13 -19.35 9.41 -22.68
CA LEU A 13 -19.39 10.18 -21.44
C LEU A 13 -18.38 9.64 -20.42
N HIS A 14 -18.23 8.31 -20.33
CA HIS A 14 -17.21 7.66 -19.52
C HIS A 14 -15.81 8.13 -19.95
N ASP A 15 -15.49 8.07 -21.24
CA ASP A 15 -14.19 8.50 -21.75
C ASP A 15 -13.92 9.99 -21.54
N LEU A 16 -14.93 10.84 -21.69
CA LEU A 16 -14.84 12.26 -21.36
C LEU A 16 -14.58 12.48 -19.87
N ALA A 17 -15.24 11.72 -18.99
CA ALA A 17 -14.97 11.76 -17.55
C ALA A 17 -13.53 11.34 -17.24
N VAL A 18 -13.05 10.25 -17.85
CA VAL A 18 -11.66 9.78 -17.71
C VAL A 18 -10.66 10.87 -18.14
N ARG A 19 -10.83 11.43 -19.34
CA ARG A 19 -9.94 12.49 -19.88
C ARG A 19 -9.92 13.75 -19.02
N ASN A 20 -11.05 14.10 -18.40
CA ASN A 20 -11.13 15.26 -17.51
C ASN A 20 -10.71 14.95 -16.06
N GLY A 21 -10.48 13.68 -15.72
CA GLY A 21 -10.11 13.25 -14.38
C GLY A 21 -11.28 13.30 -13.39
N VAL A 22 -12.50 13.03 -13.86
CA VAL A 22 -13.73 12.92 -13.07
C VAL A 22 -13.97 11.46 -12.67
N CYS A 23 -14.39 11.21 -11.43
CA CYS A 23 -14.66 9.84 -10.98
C CYS A 23 -15.78 9.21 -11.81
N VAL A 24 -15.55 8.02 -12.39
CA VAL A 24 -16.53 7.32 -13.23
C VAL A 24 -17.52 6.46 -12.43
N ARG A 25 -17.23 6.22 -11.14
CA ARG A 25 -18.06 5.42 -10.22
C ARG A 25 -18.37 6.15 -8.92
N PRO A 26 -18.87 7.40 -8.95
CA PRO A 26 -19.09 8.17 -7.73
C PRO A 26 -20.05 7.46 -6.77
N VAL A 27 -19.73 7.52 -5.48
CA VAL A 27 -20.63 7.08 -4.40
C VAL A 27 -21.54 8.26 -4.08
N LEU A 28 -22.84 8.02 -4.06
CA LEU A 28 -23.81 9.06 -3.71
C LEU A 28 -24.02 9.02 -2.20
N SER A 29 -23.94 10.18 -1.56
CA SER A 29 -24.31 10.34 -0.16
C SER A 29 -25.26 11.52 -0.03
N ARG A 30 -26.21 11.40 0.90
CA ARG A 30 -27.18 12.44 1.21
C ARG A 30 -26.65 13.25 2.38
N MET A 31 -26.49 14.54 2.17
CA MET A 31 -26.16 15.52 3.21
C MET A 31 -27.44 16.21 3.64
N THR A 32 -27.68 16.28 4.96
CA THR A 32 -28.80 17.01 5.56
C THR A 32 -28.24 18.13 6.43
N ASP A 33 -28.60 19.38 6.15
CA ASP A 33 -28.34 20.52 7.05
C ASP A 33 -29.43 20.52 8.14
N THR A 34 -29.04 20.22 9.37
CA THR A 34 -29.96 20.11 10.51
C THR A 34 -30.52 21.46 10.95
N SER A 35 -29.88 22.57 10.57
CA SER A 35 -30.36 23.92 10.89
C SER A 35 -31.50 24.39 9.98
N THR A 36 -31.50 23.95 8.71
CA THR A 36 -32.49 24.37 7.71
C THR A 36 -33.45 23.24 7.32
N GLY A 37 -33.08 21.98 7.57
CA GLY A 37 -33.74 20.79 7.04
C GLY A 37 -33.46 20.53 5.56
N GLU A 38 -32.60 21.32 4.91
CA GLU A 38 -32.26 21.15 3.49
C GLU A 38 -31.47 19.86 3.29
N GLN A 39 -31.82 19.12 2.23
CA GLN A 39 -31.12 17.90 1.84
C GLN A 39 -30.52 18.04 0.45
N LEU A 40 -29.30 17.52 0.29
CA LEU A 40 -28.59 17.51 -0.98
C LEU A 40 -27.93 16.14 -1.20
N VAL A 41 -28.17 15.55 -2.37
CA VAL A 41 -27.41 14.37 -2.81
C VAL A 41 -26.08 14.82 -3.42
N VAL A 42 -24.98 14.43 -2.79
CA VAL A 42 -23.62 14.81 -3.18
C VAL A 42 -22.88 13.60 -3.75
N PRO A 43 -22.33 13.70 -4.97
CA PRO A 43 -21.48 12.65 -5.53
C PRO A 43 -20.06 12.75 -5.00
N ILE A 44 -19.61 11.72 -4.29
CA ILE A 44 -18.27 11.59 -3.71
C ILE A 44 -17.41 10.69 -4.63
N PRO A 45 -16.15 11.06 -4.93
CA PRO A 45 -15.24 10.18 -5.64
C PRO A 45 -15.07 8.82 -4.94
N CYS A 46 -14.97 7.74 -5.71
CA CYS A 46 -14.98 6.37 -5.15
C CYS A 46 -13.73 5.93 -4.39
N GLY A 47 -12.68 6.74 -4.31
CA GLY A 47 -11.41 6.37 -3.66
C GLY A 47 -10.57 5.29 -4.36
N SER A 48 -11.16 4.49 -5.25
CA SER A 48 -10.52 3.31 -5.85
C SER A 48 -9.10 3.58 -6.36
N THR A 49 -8.16 2.82 -5.81
CA THR A 49 -6.74 2.85 -6.18
C THR A 49 -6.44 2.01 -7.42
N GLN A 50 -7.40 1.23 -7.94
CA GLN A 50 -7.21 0.35 -9.09
C GLN A 50 -7.65 1.02 -10.40
N GLU A 51 -6.74 1.12 -11.36
CA GLU A 51 -6.98 1.78 -12.65
C GLU A 51 -8.13 1.16 -13.43
N ARG A 52 -8.20 -0.19 -13.47
CA ARG A 52 -9.30 -0.93 -14.10
C ARG A 52 -10.69 -0.61 -13.53
N GLN A 53 -10.77 -0.15 -12.28
CA GLN A 53 -12.03 0.16 -11.62
C GLN A 53 -12.42 1.63 -11.82
N CYS A 54 -11.46 2.55 -11.66
CA CYS A 54 -11.67 3.97 -11.87
C CYS A 54 -10.32 4.67 -12.15
N PRO A 55 -9.92 4.81 -13.43
CA PRO A 55 -8.64 5.41 -13.79
C PRO A 55 -8.42 6.81 -13.19
N PRO A 56 -9.43 7.69 -13.13
CA PRO A 56 -9.28 9.02 -12.54
C PRO A 56 -8.98 9.04 -11.04
N CYS A 57 -9.53 8.10 -10.26
CA CYS A 57 -9.27 8.05 -8.82
C CYS A 57 -7.91 7.40 -8.56
N ALA A 58 -7.59 6.33 -9.29
CA ALA A 58 -6.29 5.68 -9.21
C ALA A 58 -5.12 6.64 -9.54
N GLU A 59 -5.27 7.49 -10.56
CA GLU A 59 -4.25 8.49 -10.91
C GLU A 59 -4.13 9.59 -9.85
N ARG A 60 -5.23 9.98 -9.17
CA ARG A 60 -5.15 10.93 -8.03
C ARG A 60 -4.39 10.31 -6.86
N ALA A 61 -4.72 9.07 -6.50
CA ALA A 61 -4.03 8.33 -5.45
C ALA A 61 -2.54 8.14 -5.78
N ARG A 62 -2.23 7.83 -7.05
CA ARG A 62 -0.86 7.73 -7.55
C ARG A 62 -0.10 9.05 -7.38
N LYS A 63 -0.67 10.18 -7.81
CA LYS A 63 -0.04 11.51 -7.63
C LYS A 63 0.19 11.88 -6.17
N LEU A 64 -0.76 11.56 -5.29
CA LEU A 64 -0.64 11.77 -3.85
C LEU A 64 0.55 10.97 -3.29
N ARG A 65 0.68 9.70 -3.67
CA ARG A 65 1.81 8.85 -3.27
C ARG A 65 3.15 9.30 -3.89
N MET A 66 3.15 9.83 -5.11
CA MET A 66 4.36 10.43 -5.71
C MET A 66 4.88 11.61 -4.88
N GLN A 67 3.97 12.48 -4.42
CA GLN A 67 4.32 13.59 -3.53
C GLN A 67 4.86 13.08 -2.19
N GLN A 68 4.16 12.15 -1.53
CA GLN A 68 4.62 11.56 -0.27
C GLN A 68 6.01 10.94 -0.43
N CYS A 69 6.26 10.20 -1.52
CA CYS A 69 7.57 9.63 -1.79
C CYS A 69 8.64 10.73 -1.97
N ARG A 70 8.32 11.81 -2.71
CA ARG A 70 9.25 12.91 -2.96
C ARG A 70 9.62 13.67 -1.69
N GLU A 71 8.64 13.99 -0.85
CA GLU A 71 8.82 14.75 0.40
C GLU A 71 9.71 14.00 1.41
N GLY A 72 9.66 12.67 1.46
CA GLY A 72 10.40 11.91 2.46
C GLY A 72 11.79 11.40 2.03
N TRP A 73 12.08 11.24 0.73
CA TRP A 73 13.23 10.43 0.31
C TRP A 73 14.60 11.04 0.63
N HIS A 74 14.76 12.32 0.35
CA HIS A 74 16.03 13.03 0.56
C HIS A 74 15.95 14.06 1.69
N ARG A 75 14.98 13.89 2.61
CA ARG A 75 14.82 14.75 3.77
C ARG A 75 16.11 14.83 4.58
N ASP A 76 16.47 16.04 5.01
CA ASP A 76 17.71 16.36 5.72
C ASP A 76 17.50 16.78 7.18
N ASP A 77 16.25 16.97 7.59
CA ASP A 77 15.83 17.22 8.96
C ASP A 77 15.15 15.98 9.60
N GLU A 78 15.33 15.85 10.91
CA GLU A 78 14.68 14.78 11.68
C GLU A 78 13.19 15.07 11.86
N ILE A 79 12.40 14.00 11.86
CA ILE A 79 10.97 14.10 12.19
C ILE A 79 10.87 14.06 13.72
N PRO A 80 10.22 15.05 14.36
CA PRO A 80 10.01 15.03 15.80
C PRO A 80 9.35 13.73 16.22
N THR A 81 9.96 13.02 17.16
CA THR A 81 9.35 11.85 17.79
C THR A 81 8.31 12.35 18.79
N THR A 82 7.05 11.90 18.69
CA THR A 82 6.12 12.01 19.83
C THR A 82 6.64 11.08 20.93
N ASP A 83 6.74 11.58 22.17
CA ASP A 83 7.51 10.95 23.26
C ASP A 83 7.07 9.53 23.67
N ASP A 84 5.89 9.06 23.21
CA ASP A 84 5.36 7.72 23.46
C ASP A 84 6.11 6.57 22.77
N GLU A 85 7.05 6.83 21.84
CA GLU A 85 7.73 5.81 21.04
C GLU A 85 9.08 5.33 21.61
N SER A 86 9.44 5.68 22.86
CA SER A 86 10.78 5.49 23.44
C SER A 86 11.05 4.12 24.11
N GLY A 87 10.18 3.13 23.95
CA GLY A 87 10.37 1.79 24.53
C GLY A 87 11.27 0.87 23.69
N PRO A 88 12.30 0.21 24.26
CA PRO A 88 13.08 -0.80 23.56
C PRO A 88 12.22 -2.07 23.38
N GLY A 89 11.58 -2.23 22.22
CA GLY A 89 10.95 -3.50 21.84
C GLY A 89 9.57 -3.45 21.21
N HIS A 90 8.95 -2.28 21.02
CA HIS A 90 7.70 -2.17 20.26
C HIS A 90 8.01 -1.91 18.77
N GLU A 91 8.43 -2.96 18.07
CA GLU A 91 8.52 -2.96 16.60
C GLU A 91 7.09 -3.04 16.03
N VAL A 92 6.49 -1.90 15.72
CA VAL A 92 5.16 -1.83 15.11
C VAL A 92 5.29 -1.77 13.57
N PRO A 93 4.43 -2.47 12.79
CA PRO A 93 4.46 -2.46 11.34
C PRO A 93 4.37 -1.05 10.73
N ALA A 94 4.70 -0.96 9.44
CA ALA A 94 4.53 0.23 8.61
C ALA A 94 3.04 0.65 8.55
N GLU A 95 2.57 1.45 9.50
CA GLU A 95 1.20 1.99 9.50
C GLU A 95 1.20 3.51 9.54
N GLN A 96 1.19 4.11 8.35
CA GLN A 96 0.53 5.38 8.12
C GLN A 96 -0.31 5.21 6.85
N SER A 97 -1.64 5.14 7.00
CA SER A 97 -2.55 6.15 6.46
C SER A 97 -3.99 5.67 6.41
N ASP A 98 -4.88 6.49 6.96
CA ASP A 98 -6.33 6.49 6.74
C ASP A 98 -6.68 6.73 5.26
N GLU A 99 -7.18 5.69 4.58
CA GLU A 99 -8.26 5.79 3.58
C GLU A 99 -8.83 4.39 3.22
N ASP A 100 -10.17 4.38 3.11
CA ASP A 100 -11.14 3.41 2.58
C ASP A 100 -11.51 2.15 3.37
N ALA A 101 -12.72 2.25 3.95
CA ALA A 101 -13.50 1.29 4.74
C ALA A 101 -13.99 0.03 3.99
N ASP A 102 -13.23 -0.50 3.02
CA ASP A 102 -13.51 -1.77 2.33
C ASP A 102 -12.30 -2.73 2.28
N ASP A 103 -11.22 -2.39 3.00
CA ASP A 103 -10.13 -3.32 3.30
C ASP A 103 -10.42 -4.00 4.64
N ALA A 104 -11.33 -4.98 4.60
CA ALA A 104 -11.53 -5.93 5.69
C ALA A 104 -10.17 -6.50 6.14
N GLU A 105 -9.86 -6.17 7.38
CA GLU A 105 -8.93 -6.78 8.32
C GLU A 105 -8.06 -7.91 7.75
N THR A 106 -6.80 -7.60 7.50
CA THR A 106 -5.77 -8.57 7.91
C THR A 106 -5.59 -8.34 9.40
N PRO A 107 -5.95 -9.29 10.30
CA PRO A 107 -5.59 -9.13 11.69
C PRO A 107 -4.06 -9.17 11.73
N ALA A 108 -3.45 -8.02 12.01
CA ALA A 108 -2.19 -8.04 12.71
C ALA A 108 -2.52 -8.63 14.08
N ASP A 109 -2.14 -9.88 14.32
CA ASP A 109 -2.19 -10.50 15.64
C ASP A 109 -1.36 -9.64 16.63
N VAL A 110 -1.98 -8.63 17.23
CA VAL A 110 -1.60 -8.05 18.51
C VAL A 110 -2.58 -8.61 19.54
N ASP A 111 -2.37 -9.88 19.85
CA ASP A 111 -3.01 -10.50 21.00
C ASP A 111 -2.22 -10.09 22.25
N GLU A 112 -2.83 -9.26 23.07
CA GLU A 112 -2.36 -8.90 24.42
C GLU A 112 -2.62 -10.02 25.46
N SER A 113 -3.15 -11.18 25.04
CA SER A 113 -3.16 -12.37 25.87
C SER A 113 -1.82 -13.12 25.75
N GLY A 114 -1.08 -13.18 26.86
CA GLY A 114 0.06 -14.08 27.11
C GLY A 114 0.84 -14.57 25.89
N ARG A 115 1.55 -13.67 25.20
CA ARG A 115 2.39 -13.97 24.01
C ARG A 115 3.16 -15.27 24.19
N ARG A 116 2.71 -16.35 23.53
CA ARG A 116 3.41 -17.64 23.49
C ARG A 116 4.75 -17.46 22.76
N VAL A 117 5.83 -17.29 23.53
CA VAL A 117 7.20 -17.13 23.01
C VAL A 117 7.72 -18.51 22.60
N ARG A 118 7.50 -18.89 21.35
CA ARG A 118 8.09 -20.12 20.80
C ARG A 118 9.60 -19.98 20.63
N SER A 119 10.31 -21.06 20.94
CA SER A 119 11.72 -21.22 20.59
C SER A 119 11.85 -21.22 19.07
N THR A 120 12.41 -20.14 18.51
CA THR A 120 12.81 -20.14 17.10
C THR A 120 14.05 -21.01 17.00
N ARG A 121 13.92 -22.25 16.52
CA ARG A 121 15.08 -23.09 16.16
C ARG A 121 15.90 -22.31 15.12
N ARG A 122 16.97 -21.64 15.57
CA ARG A 122 17.76 -20.73 14.75
C ARG A 122 18.50 -21.56 13.72
N ARG A 123 18.31 -21.24 12.44
CA ARG A 123 19.10 -21.84 11.36
C ARG A 123 20.57 -21.45 11.53
N GLN A 124 21.47 -22.43 11.53
CA GLN A 124 22.91 -22.22 11.68
C GLN A 124 23.63 -21.93 10.35
N ASP A 125 22.98 -22.16 9.21
CA ASP A 125 23.56 -21.94 7.88
C ASP A 125 23.38 -20.50 7.36
N ALA A 126 22.65 -19.64 8.07
CA ALA A 126 22.51 -18.24 7.69
C ALA A 126 23.77 -17.45 8.12
N PRO A 127 24.32 -16.59 7.24
CA PRO A 127 25.51 -15.82 7.58
C PRO A 127 25.25 -14.87 8.74
N ASP A 128 26.27 -14.68 9.59
CA ASP A 128 26.20 -13.74 10.69
C ASP A 128 26.27 -12.30 10.19
N LEU A 129 25.35 -11.48 10.68
CA LEU A 129 25.24 -10.08 10.33
C LEU A 129 26.00 -9.19 11.32
N PRO A 130 26.58 -8.07 10.85
CA PRO A 130 27.24 -7.13 11.74
C PRO A 130 26.22 -6.53 12.73
N LYS A 131 26.66 -6.35 13.98
CA LYS A 131 25.89 -5.65 15.01
C LYS A 131 26.45 -4.25 15.16
N VAL A 132 25.67 -3.25 14.78
CA VAL A 132 26.02 -1.83 14.92
C VAL A 132 25.15 -1.22 16.03
N PRO A 133 25.69 -0.35 16.90
CA PRO A 133 24.88 0.40 17.86
C PRO A 133 23.76 1.17 17.16
N MET A 134 22.57 1.18 17.76
CA MET A 134 21.39 1.85 17.18
C MET A 134 21.37 3.33 17.58
N GLU A 135 21.46 4.21 16.60
CA GLU A 135 21.28 5.65 16.77
C GLU A 135 19.80 6.04 16.62
N ASN A 136 19.30 6.90 17.51
CA ASN A 136 17.94 7.44 17.42
C ASN A 136 17.86 8.55 16.37
N ARG A 137 18.01 8.17 15.11
CA ARG A 137 17.91 9.08 13.96
C ARG A 137 17.25 8.41 12.78
N THR A 138 16.59 9.20 11.96
CA THR A 138 15.94 8.76 10.72
C THR A 138 16.68 9.25 9.48
N VAL A 139 17.47 10.33 9.60
CA VAL A 139 18.19 10.94 8.48
C VAL A 139 19.51 10.22 8.20
N GLY A 140 19.82 10.06 6.91
CA GLY A 140 21.07 9.44 6.46
C GLY A 140 22.31 10.32 6.69
N LYS A 141 23.51 9.72 6.64
CA LYS A 141 24.78 10.45 6.81
C LYS A 141 24.97 11.51 5.71
N ALA A 142 25.48 12.68 6.09
CA ALA A 142 25.93 13.71 5.16
C ALA A 142 27.39 13.47 4.73
N PHE A 143 27.69 13.82 3.49
CA PHE A 143 29.02 13.77 2.90
C PHE A 143 29.37 15.15 2.37
N THR A 144 30.64 15.50 2.41
CA THR A 144 31.16 16.76 1.85
C THR A 144 32.03 16.42 0.65
N ALA A 145 31.64 16.92 -0.52
CA ALA A 145 32.44 16.77 -1.73
C ALA A 145 33.69 17.66 -1.68
N PRO A 146 34.74 17.39 -2.48
CA PRO A 146 35.96 18.21 -2.52
C PRO A 146 35.74 19.70 -2.82
N ASN A 147 34.61 20.04 -3.46
CA ASN A 147 34.20 21.43 -3.73
C ASN A 147 33.49 22.11 -2.53
N GLY A 148 33.48 21.49 -1.35
CA GLY A 148 32.84 22.01 -0.13
C GLY A 148 31.34 21.79 -0.06
N ARG A 149 30.71 21.22 -1.09
CA ARG A 149 29.26 20.98 -1.12
C ARG A 149 28.91 19.79 -0.23
N THR A 150 28.02 20.02 0.74
CA THR A 150 27.41 18.95 1.54
C THR A 150 26.24 18.33 0.80
N TYR A 151 26.15 17.00 0.78
CA TYR A 151 25.06 16.25 0.17
C TYR A 151 24.72 15.00 0.98
N ARG A 152 23.48 14.52 0.85
CA ARG A 152 22.98 13.31 1.52
C ARG A 152 22.49 12.31 0.47
N PRO A 153 23.29 11.29 0.11
CA PRO A 153 22.83 10.25 -0.80
C PRO A 153 21.80 9.37 -0.11
N SER A 154 20.78 9.00 -0.88
CA SER A 154 19.83 7.95 -0.54
C SER A 154 20.02 6.79 -1.52
N MET A 155 19.26 5.72 -1.36
CA MET A 155 19.39 4.55 -2.22
C MET A 155 18.04 4.06 -2.74
N PHE A 156 18.12 3.35 -3.86
CA PHE A 156 17.04 2.58 -4.44
C PHE A 156 17.43 1.11 -4.42
N ILE A 157 16.57 0.28 -3.83
CA ILE A 157 16.81 -1.15 -3.68
C ILE A 157 15.68 -1.91 -4.38
N THR A 158 16.05 -2.94 -5.14
CA THR A 158 15.11 -3.95 -5.61
C THR A 158 15.45 -5.31 -5.01
N LEU A 159 14.48 -5.91 -4.31
CA LEU A 159 14.57 -7.26 -3.76
C LEU A 159 13.71 -8.20 -4.60
N THR A 160 14.23 -9.38 -4.90
CA THR A 160 13.54 -10.37 -5.73
C THR A 160 13.47 -11.70 -5.00
N LEU A 161 12.38 -12.43 -5.19
CA LEU A 161 12.28 -13.83 -4.80
C LEU A 161 13.16 -14.72 -5.71
N PRO A 162 13.49 -15.96 -5.31
CA PRO A 162 14.27 -16.88 -6.14
C PRO A 162 13.54 -17.26 -7.46
N SER A 163 14.23 -18.05 -8.28
CA SER A 163 13.63 -18.72 -9.43
C SER A 163 13.09 -20.09 -9.01
N TYR A 164 11.97 -20.48 -9.61
CA TYR A 164 11.28 -21.76 -9.36
C TYR A 164 11.38 -22.71 -10.57
N GLY A 165 12.21 -22.36 -11.56
CA GLY A 165 12.36 -23.05 -12.82
C GLY A 165 12.83 -22.11 -13.93
N LYS A 166 13.31 -22.67 -15.04
CA LYS A 166 13.77 -21.86 -16.18
C LYS A 166 12.59 -21.16 -16.84
N VAL A 167 12.70 -19.85 -17.04
CA VAL A 167 11.67 -19.04 -17.72
C VAL A 167 12.15 -18.52 -19.07
N GLY A 168 11.21 -18.25 -19.97
CA GLY A 168 11.42 -17.57 -21.24
C GLY A 168 11.53 -16.05 -21.08
N PRO A 169 11.88 -15.31 -22.15
CA PRO A 169 11.93 -13.85 -22.15
C PRO A 169 10.58 -13.18 -21.85
N ASP A 170 9.49 -13.88 -22.16
CA ASP A 170 8.10 -13.51 -21.91
C ASP A 170 7.65 -13.74 -20.46
N GLY A 171 8.49 -14.40 -19.65
CA GLY A 171 8.27 -14.70 -18.24
C GLY A 171 7.64 -16.06 -17.96
N THR A 172 7.21 -16.80 -18.98
CA THR A 172 6.57 -18.11 -18.80
C THR A 172 7.60 -19.20 -18.54
N PRO A 173 7.26 -20.26 -17.76
CA PRO A 173 8.14 -21.41 -17.58
C PRO A 173 8.41 -22.10 -18.92
N ARG A 174 9.68 -22.41 -19.19
CA ARG A 174 10.07 -23.21 -20.37
C ARG A 174 9.49 -24.62 -20.33
N ASP A 175 9.34 -25.15 -19.12
CA ASP A 175 8.67 -26.40 -18.84
C ASP A 175 7.72 -26.17 -17.65
N PRO A 176 6.41 -26.01 -17.91
CA PRO A 176 5.43 -25.82 -16.85
C PRO A 176 5.25 -27.03 -15.92
N GLU A 177 5.65 -28.24 -16.31
CA GLU A 177 5.47 -29.43 -15.47
C GLU A 177 6.54 -29.54 -14.38
N SER A 178 7.78 -29.12 -14.68
CA SER A 178 8.87 -29.09 -13.71
C SER A 178 9.02 -27.77 -12.96
N TYR A 179 8.20 -26.76 -13.26
CA TYR A 179 8.18 -25.49 -12.53
C TYR A 179 7.57 -25.67 -11.14
N ASP A 180 8.28 -25.26 -10.10
CA ASP A 180 7.85 -25.40 -8.71
C ASP A 180 6.82 -24.33 -8.31
N TYR A 181 5.58 -24.52 -8.78
CA TYR A 181 4.45 -23.63 -8.49
C TYR A 181 4.07 -23.62 -7.00
N HIS A 182 4.22 -24.75 -6.31
CA HIS A 182 3.93 -24.86 -4.88
C HIS A 182 4.81 -23.89 -4.08
N ARG A 183 6.13 -23.97 -4.30
CA ARG A 183 7.07 -23.04 -3.66
C ARG A 183 6.84 -21.61 -4.09
N ALA A 184 6.57 -21.37 -5.38
CA ALA A 184 6.27 -20.03 -5.89
C ALA A 184 5.07 -19.40 -5.17
N ALA A 185 4.01 -20.18 -4.94
CA ALA A 185 2.81 -19.75 -4.24
C ALA A 185 3.06 -19.52 -2.75
N MET A 186 3.76 -20.45 -2.07
CA MET A 186 4.11 -20.30 -0.65
C MET A 186 5.03 -19.08 -0.41
N ASP A 187 6.02 -18.86 -1.28
CA ASP A 187 6.88 -17.69 -1.21
C ASP A 187 6.09 -16.39 -1.46
N ALA A 188 5.11 -16.39 -2.38
CA ALA A 188 4.26 -15.23 -2.63
C ALA A 188 3.33 -14.91 -1.44
N LEU A 189 2.65 -15.92 -0.88
CA LEU A 189 1.77 -15.79 0.29
C LEU A 189 2.45 -15.21 1.51
N HIS A 190 3.76 -15.44 1.65
CA HIS A 190 4.52 -15.06 2.82
C HIS A 190 5.63 -14.05 2.54
N PHE A 191 5.65 -13.48 1.32
CA PHE A 191 6.58 -12.43 0.93
C PHE A 191 6.54 -11.21 1.87
N PRO A 192 5.38 -10.71 2.35
CA PRO A 192 5.35 -9.58 3.28
C PRO A 192 6.15 -9.84 4.57
N LYS A 193 6.04 -11.05 5.12
CA LYS A 193 6.79 -11.46 6.32
C LYS A 193 8.31 -11.46 6.07
N LEU A 194 8.73 -11.83 4.86
CA LEU A 194 10.15 -11.78 4.46
C LEU A 194 10.64 -10.31 4.33
N VAL A 195 9.82 -9.43 3.76
CA VAL A 195 10.12 -8.00 3.64
C VAL A 195 10.26 -7.34 5.01
N ASP A 196 9.38 -7.65 5.96
CA ASP A 196 9.49 -7.14 7.33
C ASP A 196 10.81 -7.57 7.99
N ARG A 197 11.19 -8.84 7.84
CA ARG A 197 12.47 -9.36 8.34
C ARG A 197 13.67 -8.69 7.68
N PHE A 198 13.58 -8.38 6.38
CA PHE A 198 14.63 -7.64 5.68
C PHE A 198 14.83 -6.26 6.31
N TRP A 199 13.76 -5.50 6.55
CA TRP A 199 13.87 -4.16 7.13
C TRP A 199 14.40 -4.19 8.57
N GLN A 200 13.97 -5.15 9.39
CA GLN A 200 14.50 -5.36 10.74
C GLN A 200 16.02 -5.62 10.70
N ASN A 201 16.46 -6.55 9.84
CA ASN A 201 17.87 -6.87 9.70
C ASN A 201 18.68 -5.69 9.15
N LEU A 202 18.13 -4.96 8.17
CA LEU A 202 18.78 -3.80 7.58
C LEU A 202 18.99 -2.69 8.61
N ARG A 203 17.97 -2.38 9.43
CA ARG A 203 18.08 -1.40 10.53
C ARG A 203 19.16 -1.80 11.54
N ARG A 204 19.20 -3.07 11.94
CA ARG A 204 20.21 -3.60 12.85
C ARG A 204 21.64 -3.48 12.30
N CYS A 205 21.83 -3.73 11.00
CA CYS A 205 23.14 -3.65 10.36
C CYS A 205 23.55 -2.21 10.02
N ALA A 206 22.57 -1.33 9.80
CA ALA A 206 22.80 0.08 9.47
C ALA A 206 23.06 0.94 10.71
N GLY A 207 22.50 0.57 11.87
CA GLY A 207 22.64 1.32 13.11
C GLY A 207 21.78 2.58 13.20
N TYR A 208 20.69 2.67 12.44
CA TYR A 208 19.74 3.79 12.53
C TYR A 208 18.32 3.37 12.12
N LYS A 209 17.32 4.22 12.40
CA LYS A 209 15.93 3.99 12.03
C LYS A 209 15.75 4.20 10.52
N VAL A 210 16.17 3.22 9.71
CA VAL A 210 16.04 3.23 8.25
C VAL A 210 14.57 3.44 7.87
N GLN A 211 14.32 4.52 7.14
CA GLN A 211 13.02 4.88 6.58
C GLN A 211 12.98 4.53 5.10
N TYR A 212 11.83 4.06 4.63
CA TYR A 212 11.62 3.69 3.24
C TYR A 212 10.20 4.02 2.77
N PHE A 213 10.10 4.21 1.45
CA PHE A 213 8.88 4.13 0.67
C PHE A 213 9.07 2.99 -0.34
N ALA A 214 8.23 1.97 -0.27
CA ALA A 214 8.39 0.79 -1.09
C ALA A 214 7.07 0.32 -1.72
N THR A 215 7.18 -0.36 -2.85
CA THR A 215 6.05 -0.95 -3.55
C THR A 215 6.33 -2.39 -3.94
N VAL A 216 5.29 -3.22 -3.80
CA VAL A 216 5.29 -4.63 -4.20
C VAL A 216 4.59 -4.77 -5.55
N GLU A 217 5.30 -5.40 -6.48
CA GLU A 217 4.85 -5.71 -7.82
C GLU A 217 5.31 -7.13 -8.14
N ALA A 218 4.68 -7.79 -9.12
CA ALA A 218 5.17 -9.07 -9.62
C ALA A 218 6.07 -8.88 -10.84
N GLN A 219 7.06 -9.75 -10.99
CA GLN A 219 7.88 -9.83 -12.19
C GLN A 219 7.10 -10.47 -13.33
N ARG A 220 7.63 -10.42 -14.56
CA ARG A 220 7.05 -11.15 -15.71
C ARG A 220 6.84 -12.65 -15.43
N ARG A 221 7.58 -13.24 -14.48
CA ARG A 221 7.39 -14.63 -14.01
C ARG A 221 6.42 -14.79 -12.83
N LEU A 222 5.60 -13.77 -12.57
CA LEU A 222 4.63 -13.65 -11.48
C LEU A 222 5.19 -13.66 -10.04
N ALA A 223 6.49 -13.89 -9.86
CA ALA A 223 7.13 -13.83 -8.56
C ALA A 223 7.13 -12.38 -8.02
N PRO A 224 6.68 -12.15 -6.77
CA PRO A 224 6.78 -10.84 -6.13
C PRO A 224 8.21 -10.28 -6.08
N HIS A 225 8.31 -8.98 -6.29
CA HIS A 225 9.49 -8.17 -6.01
C HIS A 225 9.11 -6.93 -5.20
N LEU A 226 10.11 -6.37 -4.53
CA LEU A 226 9.99 -5.12 -3.79
C LEU A 226 10.88 -4.08 -4.44
N HIS A 227 10.33 -2.92 -4.77
CA HIS A 227 11.10 -1.73 -5.09
C HIS A 227 11.03 -0.77 -3.91
N ALA A 228 12.16 -0.20 -3.48
CA ALA A 228 12.19 0.67 -2.32
C ALA A 228 13.10 1.88 -2.54
N ALA A 229 12.53 3.08 -2.37
CA ALA A 229 13.27 4.27 -2.02
C ALA A 229 13.62 4.20 -0.53
N VAL A 230 14.91 4.31 -0.20
CA VAL A 230 15.39 4.23 1.19
C VAL A 230 16.19 5.47 1.53
N ARG A 231 15.87 6.10 2.67
CA ARG A 231 16.56 7.31 3.13
C ARG A 231 17.95 6.96 3.66
N GLY A 232 18.95 7.66 3.14
CA GLY A 232 20.35 7.44 3.49
C GLY A 232 21.01 6.32 2.68
N VAL A 233 22.33 6.22 2.84
CA VAL A 233 23.16 5.26 2.12
C VAL A 233 23.70 4.20 3.09
N ILE A 234 23.59 2.94 2.68
CA ILE A 234 24.14 1.78 3.39
C ILE A 234 25.12 1.10 2.44
N PRO A 235 26.31 0.66 2.90
CA PRO A 235 27.28 0.01 2.02
C PRO A 235 26.64 -1.16 1.24
N ARG A 236 26.89 -1.22 -0.08
CA ARG A 236 26.29 -2.24 -0.96
C ARG A 236 26.53 -3.66 -0.47
N GLN A 237 27.70 -3.93 0.12
CA GLN A 237 28.02 -5.24 0.67
C GLN A 237 27.11 -5.58 1.87
N VAL A 238 26.88 -4.63 2.79
CA VAL A 238 25.97 -4.83 3.93
C VAL A 238 24.56 -5.15 3.45
N VAL A 239 24.04 -4.43 2.44
CA VAL A 239 22.70 -4.72 1.89
C VAL A 239 22.63 -6.13 1.29
N LYS A 240 23.66 -6.57 0.58
CA LYS A 240 23.75 -7.94 0.04
C LYS A 240 23.80 -8.98 1.15
N ASP A 241 24.63 -8.77 2.16
CA ASP A 241 24.77 -9.70 3.29
C ASP A 241 23.45 -9.82 4.06
N VAL A 242 22.78 -8.69 4.31
CA VAL A 242 21.44 -8.65 4.91
C VAL A 242 20.44 -9.45 4.09
N ALA A 243 20.40 -9.26 2.77
CA ALA A 243 19.46 -9.98 1.93
C ALA A 243 19.73 -11.49 1.91
N VAL A 244 21.00 -11.92 1.82
CA VAL A 244 21.39 -13.34 1.88
C VAL A 244 21.05 -13.96 3.25
N ALA A 245 21.23 -13.21 4.33
CA ALA A 245 20.91 -13.66 5.69
C ALA A 245 19.41 -13.63 6.02
N THR A 246 18.59 -12.95 5.21
CA THR A 246 17.17 -12.76 5.52
C THR A 246 16.34 -13.97 5.06
N TYR A 247 15.65 -14.57 6.03
CA TYR A 247 14.70 -15.65 5.81
C TYR A 247 13.54 -15.54 6.79
N HIS A 248 12.43 -16.20 6.46
CA HIS A 248 11.30 -16.39 7.37
C HIS A 248 10.93 -17.88 7.43
N GLN A 249 10.86 -18.44 8.65
CA GLN A 249 10.46 -19.82 8.88
C GLN A 249 9.00 -19.88 9.34
N LEU A 250 8.20 -20.69 8.66
CA LEU A 250 6.80 -20.92 9.00
C LEU A 250 6.70 -22.22 9.78
N TRP A 251 6.71 -22.10 11.11
CA TRP A 251 6.45 -23.20 12.05
C TRP A 251 4.94 -23.41 12.19
N TRP A 252 4.36 -23.90 11.10
CA TRP A 252 2.97 -24.27 10.93
C TRP A 252 2.86 -25.78 10.69
N PRO A 253 1.66 -26.37 10.82
CA PRO A 253 1.41 -27.73 10.37
C PRO A 253 1.81 -27.90 8.90
N GLN A 254 2.25 -29.10 8.52
CA GLN A 254 2.69 -29.38 7.16
C GLN A 254 1.52 -29.20 6.19
N CYS A 255 1.75 -28.45 5.11
CA CYS A 255 0.73 -28.12 4.10
C CYS A 255 1.20 -28.42 2.68
N THR A 256 2.12 -29.39 2.53
CA THR A 256 2.64 -29.81 1.21
C THR A 256 1.70 -30.77 0.52
N GLU A 257 1.16 -31.75 1.24
CA GLU A 257 0.24 -32.75 0.70
C GLU A 257 -1.15 -32.58 1.34
N PRO A 258 -2.21 -32.40 0.53
CA PRO A 258 -3.57 -32.30 1.07
C PRO A 258 -4.05 -33.66 1.57
N VAL A 259 -4.69 -33.65 2.75
CA VAL A 259 -5.33 -34.85 3.33
C VAL A 259 -6.65 -35.13 2.63
N TYR A 260 -7.42 -34.07 2.35
CA TYR A 260 -8.71 -34.17 1.67
C TYR A 260 -8.65 -33.59 0.26
N VAL A 261 -9.18 -34.35 -0.71
CA VAL A 261 -9.24 -33.99 -2.12
C VAL A 261 -10.61 -34.38 -2.67
N GLY A 262 -11.17 -33.54 -3.54
CA GLY A 262 -12.51 -33.78 -4.11
C GLY A 262 -13.62 -33.29 -3.20
N ASP A 263 -14.70 -34.05 -3.12
CA ASP A 263 -15.93 -33.67 -2.42
C ASP A 263 -16.00 -34.17 -0.97
N ASP A 264 -15.11 -35.10 -0.59
CA ASP A 264 -15.02 -35.65 0.78
C ASP A 264 -14.26 -34.68 1.70
N LEU A 265 -14.91 -33.57 2.04
CA LEU A 265 -14.35 -32.51 2.87
C LEU A 265 -14.86 -32.56 4.31
N PRO A 266 -14.06 -32.10 5.29
CA PRO A 266 -14.51 -31.96 6.67
C PRO A 266 -15.76 -31.09 6.80
N THR A 267 -16.69 -31.53 7.63
CA THR A 267 -17.95 -30.82 7.90
C THR A 267 -17.99 -30.32 9.34
N TRP A 268 -18.58 -29.15 9.52
CA TRP A 268 -18.84 -28.61 10.85
C TRP A 268 -19.90 -29.44 11.58
N ASP A 269 -19.63 -29.81 12.83
CA ASP A 269 -20.61 -30.40 13.73
C ASP A 269 -20.97 -29.42 14.84
N ASP A 270 -22.24 -29.02 14.89
CA ASP A 270 -22.73 -28.00 15.84
C ASP A 270 -22.67 -28.48 17.30
N TYR A 271 -22.70 -29.79 17.55
CA TYR A 271 -22.66 -30.33 18.90
C TYR A 271 -21.22 -30.38 19.45
N ALA A 272 -20.27 -30.81 18.63
CA ALA A 272 -18.85 -30.85 18.96
C ALA A 272 -18.20 -29.46 18.88
N GLY A 273 -18.81 -28.51 18.14
CA GLY A 273 -18.21 -27.21 17.86
C GLY A 273 -16.89 -27.33 17.11
N ALA A 274 -16.80 -28.31 16.20
CA ALA A 274 -15.56 -28.69 15.54
C ALA A 274 -15.82 -29.24 14.13
N PHE A 275 -14.81 -29.16 13.27
CA PHE A 275 -14.80 -29.90 12.01
C PHE A 275 -14.46 -31.37 12.25
N LEU A 276 -15.25 -32.26 11.66
CA LEU A 276 -15.07 -33.71 11.75
C LEU A 276 -14.44 -34.25 10.46
N ASP A 277 -13.58 -35.25 10.61
CA ASP A 277 -13.07 -36.05 9.50
C ASP A 277 -14.22 -36.85 8.86
N PRO A 278 -14.42 -36.77 7.53
CA PRO A 278 -15.57 -37.36 6.86
C PRO A 278 -15.56 -38.90 6.86
N CYS A 279 -14.40 -39.54 7.02
CA CYS A 279 -14.27 -41.01 7.01
C CYS A 279 -14.44 -41.62 8.41
N THR A 280 -13.92 -40.95 9.44
CA THR A 280 -13.84 -41.48 10.80
C THR A 280 -14.87 -40.85 11.75
N GLY A 281 -15.39 -39.66 11.42
CA GLY A 281 -16.23 -38.86 12.31
C GLY A 281 -15.49 -38.27 13.51
N ALA A 282 -14.17 -38.39 13.57
CA ALA A 282 -13.36 -37.84 14.65
C ALA A 282 -13.15 -36.32 14.44
N PRO A 283 -13.13 -35.51 15.51
CA PRO A 283 -12.80 -34.10 15.40
C PRO A 283 -11.36 -33.93 14.93
N LEU A 284 -11.16 -33.01 13.99
CA LEU A 284 -9.83 -32.63 13.53
C LEU A 284 -9.03 -31.97 14.67
N PRO A 285 -7.70 -32.09 14.68
CA PRO A 285 -6.86 -31.35 15.63
C PRO A 285 -7.10 -29.84 15.47
N THR A 286 -7.24 -29.16 16.60
CA THR A 286 -7.29 -27.70 16.65
C THR A 286 -5.94 -27.09 16.23
N TRP A 287 -5.95 -25.82 15.86
CA TRP A 287 -4.73 -25.09 15.53
C TRP A 287 -3.67 -25.18 16.64
N GLU A 288 -4.09 -25.03 17.90
CA GLU A 288 -3.18 -25.09 19.05
C GLU A 288 -2.61 -26.50 19.24
N GLN A 289 -3.43 -27.54 19.18
CA GLN A 289 -2.96 -28.93 19.24
C GLN A 289 -1.99 -29.27 18.12
N ALA A 290 -2.22 -28.75 16.91
CA ALA A 290 -1.33 -28.95 15.78
C ALA A 290 0.02 -28.23 15.99
N LEU A 291 0.03 -27.08 16.66
CA LEU A 291 1.26 -26.40 17.07
C LEU A 291 1.98 -27.12 18.21
N ASP A 292 1.25 -27.64 19.20
CA ASP A 292 1.81 -28.43 20.30
C ASP A 292 2.53 -29.67 19.77
N ALA A 293 1.92 -30.37 18.81
CA ALA A 293 2.54 -31.53 18.15
C ALA A 293 3.88 -31.20 17.46
N ILE A 294 4.03 -29.97 16.92
CA ILE A 294 5.29 -29.50 16.32
C ILE A 294 6.33 -29.18 17.39
N ASP A 295 5.90 -28.53 18.47
CA ASP A 295 6.79 -28.16 19.58
C ASP A 295 7.33 -29.41 20.30
N ASP A 296 6.49 -30.44 20.47
CA ASP A 296 6.82 -31.72 21.11
C ASP A 296 7.70 -32.63 20.24
N ASP A 297 7.71 -32.44 18.91
CA ASP A 297 8.56 -33.20 18.01
C ASP A 297 9.95 -32.54 17.83
N PRO A 298 11.04 -33.14 18.36
CA PRO A 298 12.39 -32.62 18.19
C PRO A 298 12.89 -32.69 16.74
N ALA A 299 12.30 -33.55 15.91
CA ALA A 299 12.63 -33.69 14.49
C ALA A 299 11.77 -32.80 13.59
N ALA A 300 10.79 -32.07 14.13
CA ALA A 300 9.90 -31.24 13.33
C ALA A 300 10.68 -30.20 12.53
N THR A 301 10.25 -30.05 11.28
CA THR A 301 10.76 -29.06 10.32
C THR A 301 9.71 -27.97 10.11
N PRO A 302 10.11 -26.74 9.74
CA PRO A 302 9.15 -25.72 9.35
C PRO A 302 8.41 -26.18 8.08
N ALA A 303 7.11 -25.90 8.01
CA ALA A 303 6.29 -26.20 6.82
C ALA A 303 6.82 -25.49 5.57
N HIS A 304 7.39 -24.29 5.74
CA HIS A 304 8.03 -23.57 4.64
C HIS A 304 9.08 -22.58 5.12
N VAL A 305 10.10 -22.33 4.28
CA VAL A 305 11.14 -21.33 4.54
C VAL A 305 11.26 -20.40 3.33
N VAL A 306 10.83 -19.16 3.53
CA VAL A 306 10.88 -18.11 2.52
C VAL A 306 12.22 -17.40 2.58
N LYS A 307 12.85 -17.17 1.42
CA LYS A 307 14.16 -16.49 1.29
C LYS A 307 14.16 -15.54 0.10
N LEU A 308 15.06 -14.56 0.14
CA LEU A 308 15.34 -13.73 -1.03
C LEU A 308 16.16 -14.50 -2.06
N GLY A 309 16.00 -14.13 -3.33
CA GLY A 309 16.86 -14.55 -4.41
C GLY A 309 18.25 -13.93 -4.31
N THR A 310 19.19 -14.44 -5.11
CA THR A 310 20.58 -13.95 -5.13
C THR A 310 20.73 -12.60 -5.84
N GLN A 311 19.74 -12.19 -6.62
CA GLN A 311 19.76 -10.96 -7.40
C GLN A 311 19.15 -9.80 -6.61
N ILE A 312 19.98 -8.78 -6.39
CA ILE A 312 19.60 -7.52 -5.74
C ILE A 312 20.08 -6.38 -6.61
N ASP A 313 19.18 -5.48 -6.97
CA ASP A 313 19.56 -4.20 -7.57
C ASP A 313 19.75 -3.15 -6.48
N TYR A 314 20.84 -2.40 -6.60
CA TYR A 314 21.21 -1.33 -5.67
C TYR A 314 21.72 -0.16 -6.47
N GLN A 315 21.08 1.00 -6.27
CA GLN A 315 21.46 2.25 -6.90
C GLN A 315 21.57 3.34 -5.83
N GLY A 316 22.66 4.10 -5.84
CA GLY A 316 22.76 5.34 -5.06
C GLY A 316 22.13 6.48 -5.85
N ILE A 317 21.28 7.27 -5.20
CA ILE A 317 20.61 8.42 -5.82
C ILE A 317 20.84 9.64 -4.93
N ILE A 318 21.22 10.76 -5.54
CA ILE A 318 21.41 12.05 -4.87
C ILE A 318 20.21 12.95 -5.15
N ALA A 319 19.87 13.81 -4.18
CA ALA A 319 18.68 14.65 -4.24
C ALA A 319 18.65 15.57 -5.48
N ASP A 320 19.81 16.09 -5.87
CA ASP A 320 19.95 17.05 -6.97
C ASP A 320 19.82 16.42 -8.36
N ALA A 321 19.78 15.09 -8.46
CA ALA A 321 19.58 14.38 -9.72
C ALA A 321 18.07 14.27 -10.02
N ASP A 322 17.41 15.41 -10.23
CA ASP A 322 15.95 15.52 -10.32
C ASP A 322 15.32 14.56 -11.34
N ASP A 323 15.98 14.35 -12.48
CA ASP A 323 15.54 13.40 -13.51
C ASP A 323 15.58 11.95 -13.01
N GLN A 324 16.63 11.57 -12.29
CA GLN A 324 16.80 10.22 -11.76
C GLN A 324 15.82 9.97 -10.60
N VAL A 325 15.68 10.95 -9.69
CA VAL A 325 14.70 10.92 -8.60
C VAL A 325 13.29 10.82 -9.18
N GLY A 326 12.95 11.66 -10.15
CA GLY A 326 11.66 11.65 -10.84
C GLY A 326 11.35 10.31 -11.51
N LYS A 327 12.32 9.73 -12.24
CA LYS A 327 12.18 8.40 -12.86
C LYS A 327 11.96 7.30 -11.82
N ALA A 328 12.73 7.31 -10.72
CA ALA A 328 12.61 6.29 -9.68
C ALA A 328 11.30 6.40 -8.89
N ILE A 329 10.83 7.60 -8.58
CA ILE A 329 9.49 7.83 -8.00
C ILE A 329 8.40 7.39 -8.98
N GLY A 330 8.55 7.74 -10.26
CA GLY A 330 7.65 7.31 -11.32
C GLY A 330 7.53 5.79 -11.39
N TYR A 331 8.65 5.08 -11.25
CA TYR A 331 8.72 3.62 -11.24
C TYR A 331 8.10 3.00 -9.98
N LEU A 332 8.42 3.50 -8.77
CA LEU A 332 7.77 3.07 -7.52
C LEU A 332 6.26 3.18 -7.61
N THR A 333 5.78 4.29 -8.15
CA THR A 333 4.36 4.61 -8.20
C THR A 333 3.64 4.03 -9.42
N LYS A 334 4.36 3.47 -10.41
CA LYS A 334 3.79 2.93 -11.65
C LYS A 334 2.79 1.80 -11.39
N TYR A 335 3.07 0.95 -10.41
CA TYR A 335 2.31 -0.28 -10.16
C TYR A 335 1.34 -0.18 -9.00
N LEU A 336 1.20 1.01 -8.42
CA LEU A 336 0.19 1.29 -7.40
C LEU A 336 -1.22 1.04 -7.91
N ALA A 337 -1.46 1.36 -9.18
CA ALA A 337 -2.78 1.33 -9.78
C ALA A 337 -3.10 0.05 -10.57
N LYS A 338 -2.10 -0.79 -10.83
CA LYS A 338 -2.22 -2.01 -11.67
C LYS A 338 -2.48 -3.24 -10.83
N SER A 339 -3.15 -4.25 -11.36
CA SER A 339 -3.23 -5.56 -10.70
C SER A 339 -1.84 -6.20 -10.59
N ILE A 340 -1.62 -7.07 -9.59
CA ILE A 340 -0.40 -7.90 -9.54
C ILE A 340 -0.42 -8.90 -10.69
N ALA A 341 -1.59 -9.29 -11.18
CA ALA A 341 -1.74 -10.18 -12.32
C ALA A 341 -1.43 -9.52 -13.69
N ASP A 342 -1.33 -8.19 -13.75
CA ASP A 342 -1.18 -7.44 -15.01
C ASP A 342 0.31 -7.18 -15.35
N THR A 343 1.21 -8.12 -15.01
CA THR A 343 2.67 -7.96 -15.19
C THR A 343 3.15 -8.08 -16.62
N TYR A 344 2.33 -8.61 -17.52
CA TYR A 344 2.77 -9.02 -18.86
C TYR A 344 2.87 -7.87 -19.88
N GLY A 345 2.42 -6.67 -19.53
CA GLY A 345 2.55 -5.46 -20.34
C GLY A 345 1.27 -4.64 -20.36
N ASP A 346 1.37 -3.37 -20.78
CA ASP A 346 0.22 -2.46 -20.95
C ASP A 346 -0.41 -2.55 -22.35
N ASP A 347 0.29 -3.15 -23.32
CA ASP A 347 -0.02 -3.00 -24.75
C ASP A 347 -0.53 -4.27 -25.47
N ASP A 348 -0.62 -5.46 -24.86
CA ASP A 348 -1.05 -6.66 -25.61
C ASP A 348 -1.87 -7.65 -24.77
N GLU A 349 -2.85 -8.29 -25.43
CA GLU A 349 -3.58 -9.45 -24.93
C GLU A 349 -2.62 -10.49 -24.34
N ILE A 350 -2.91 -10.95 -23.12
CA ILE A 350 -2.12 -12.00 -22.48
C ILE A 350 -2.06 -13.24 -23.40
N THR A 351 -0.84 -13.69 -23.71
CA THR A 351 -0.68 -14.88 -24.55
C THR A 351 -1.24 -16.12 -23.83
N THR A 352 -1.62 -17.16 -24.58
CA THR A 352 -2.13 -18.41 -23.99
C THR A 352 -1.15 -19.00 -22.98
N ALA A 353 0.16 -18.97 -23.26
CA ALA A 353 1.18 -19.48 -22.34
C ALA A 353 1.25 -18.69 -21.02
N GLN A 354 1.14 -17.36 -21.10
CA GLN A 354 1.10 -16.48 -19.92
C GLN A 354 -0.18 -16.68 -19.11
N ALA A 355 -1.33 -16.84 -19.78
CA ALA A 355 -2.59 -17.15 -19.14
C ALA A 355 -2.54 -18.50 -18.40
N MET A 356 -1.99 -19.54 -19.05
CA MET A 356 -1.78 -20.85 -18.43
C MET A 356 -0.81 -20.79 -17.24
N HIS A 357 0.29 -20.03 -17.34
CA HIS A 357 1.23 -19.84 -16.25
C HIS A 357 0.57 -19.17 -15.04
N LEU A 358 -0.20 -18.11 -15.29
CA LEU A 358 -0.97 -17.39 -14.28
C LEU A 358 -2.00 -18.31 -13.62
N ASP A 359 -2.80 -19.03 -14.39
CA ASP A 359 -3.83 -19.92 -13.87
C ASP A 359 -3.23 -21.10 -13.08
N ARG A 360 -2.03 -21.58 -13.46
CA ARG A 360 -1.29 -22.59 -12.71
C ARG A 360 -0.84 -22.06 -11.33
N LEU A 361 -0.27 -20.86 -11.28
CA LEU A 361 0.11 -20.25 -10.00
C LEU A 361 -1.10 -19.92 -9.14
N HIS A 362 -2.16 -19.36 -9.73
CA HIS A 362 -3.41 -19.04 -9.02
C HIS A 362 -4.06 -20.31 -8.45
N ARG A 363 -3.99 -21.43 -9.17
CA ARG A 363 -4.49 -22.72 -8.68
C ARG A 363 -3.80 -23.13 -7.38
N GLU A 364 -2.48 -23.00 -7.27
CA GLU A 364 -1.76 -23.29 -6.02
C GLU A 364 -2.17 -22.32 -4.91
N VAL A 365 -2.07 -21.01 -5.19
CA VAL A 365 -2.39 -19.96 -4.22
C VAL A 365 -3.79 -20.11 -3.65
N ARG A 366 -4.78 -20.48 -4.46
CA ARG A 366 -6.18 -20.66 -4.04
C ARG A 366 -6.34 -21.66 -2.89
N TRP A 367 -5.49 -22.68 -2.83
CA TRP A 367 -5.67 -23.83 -1.93
C TRP A 367 -4.65 -23.93 -0.80
N LEU A 368 -3.55 -23.18 -0.87
CA LEU A 368 -2.57 -23.12 0.19
C LEU A 368 -3.04 -22.19 1.32
N PRO A 369 -2.69 -22.44 2.59
CA PRO A 369 -3.11 -21.60 3.70
C PRO A 369 -2.34 -20.28 3.72
N CYS A 370 -3.04 -19.13 3.74
CA CYS A 370 -2.40 -17.81 3.79
C CYS A 370 -2.07 -17.33 5.22
N SER A 371 -2.83 -17.79 6.21
CA SER A 371 -2.81 -17.36 7.61
C SER A 371 -3.22 -18.52 8.54
N PRO A 372 -3.02 -18.40 9.88
CA PRO A 372 -3.53 -19.37 10.84
C PRO A 372 -5.06 -19.59 10.77
N SER A 373 -5.81 -18.53 10.48
CA SER A 373 -7.28 -18.55 10.35
C SER A 373 -7.79 -18.95 8.96
N CYS A 374 -6.90 -19.32 8.04
CA CYS A 374 -7.28 -19.64 6.67
C CYS A 374 -8.08 -20.94 6.61
N SER A 375 -9.27 -20.92 6.02
CA SER A 375 -10.13 -22.10 5.88
C SER A 375 -9.50 -23.25 5.07
N ASN A 376 -8.42 -22.97 4.33
CA ASN A 376 -7.65 -23.99 3.62
C ASN A 376 -6.97 -25.00 4.57
N TRP A 377 -6.78 -24.69 5.86
CA TRP A 377 -6.26 -25.66 6.83
C TRP A 377 -7.11 -26.93 6.93
N LEU A 378 -8.42 -26.81 6.71
CA LEU A 378 -9.34 -27.94 6.67
C LEU A 378 -8.95 -28.96 5.60
N ARG A 379 -8.34 -28.52 4.50
CA ARG A 379 -7.81 -29.42 3.45
C ARG A 379 -6.63 -30.26 3.93
N PHE A 380 -5.90 -29.77 4.93
CA PHE A 380 -4.70 -30.38 5.49
C PHE A 380 -4.97 -31.07 6.84
N GLY A 381 -6.24 -31.30 7.19
CA GLY A 381 -6.59 -32.02 8.42
C GLY A 381 -6.39 -31.24 9.70
N VAL A 382 -6.37 -29.91 9.65
CA VAL A 382 -6.25 -29.04 10.82
C VAL A 382 -7.39 -28.05 10.85
N GLN A 383 -7.99 -27.82 12.02
CA GLN A 383 -8.96 -26.75 12.18
C GLN A 383 -8.22 -25.39 12.18
N PRO A 384 -8.66 -24.41 11.38
CA PRO A 384 -8.06 -23.08 11.40
C PRO A 384 -8.17 -22.45 12.80
N LYS A 385 -7.28 -21.50 13.09
CA LYS A 385 -7.45 -20.63 14.26
C LYS A 385 -8.81 -19.93 14.13
N ASP A 386 -9.59 -19.92 15.21
CA ASP A 386 -10.93 -19.33 15.25
C ASP A 386 -11.88 -20.00 14.22
N ALA A 387 -11.91 -21.34 14.21
CA ALA A 387 -12.76 -22.11 13.32
C ALA A 387 -14.25 -21.86 13.58
N GLU A 388 -15.01 -21.56 12.53
CA GLU A 388 -16.43 -21.23 12.60
C GLU A 388 -17.28 -22.06 11.60
N PRO A 389 -18.59 -22.22 11.88
CA PRO A 389 -19.51 -22.82 10.93
C PRO A 389 -19.47 -22.09 9.57
N GLY A 390 -19.49 -22.86 8.48
CA GLY A 390 -19.51 -22.30 7.12
C GLY A 390 -18.13 -22.08 6.48
N MET A 391 -17.03 -22.17 7.25
CA MET A 391 -15.68 -22.22 6.66
C MET A 391 -15.52 -23.46 5.78
N ARG A 392 -14.93 -23.27 4.59
CA ARG A 392 -14.70 -24.35 3.61
C ARG A 392 -13.35 -24.21 2.93
N PRO A 393 -12.63 -25.32 2.64
CA PRO A 393 -11.46 -25.29 1.77
C PRO A 393 -11.72 -24.55 0.45
N GLY A 394 -10.82 -23.65 0.06
CA GLY A 394 -10.86 -22.89 -1.19
C GLY A 394 -11.75 -21.63 -1.17
N TRP A 395 -12.36 -21.31 -0.03
CA TRP A 395 -13.28 -20.18 0.18
C TRP A 395 -12.79 -19.20 1.25
N CYS A 396 -11.48 -19.10 1.48
CA CYS A 396 -10.95 -18.11 2.40
C CYS A 396 -11.23 -16.69 1.87
N PRO A 397 -11.74 -15.76 2.70
CA PRO A 397 -12.11 -14.41 2.27
C PRO A 397 -10.90 -13.50 1.97
N SER A 398 -9.69 -13.95 2.30
CA SER A 398 -8.48 -13.18 2.05
C SER A 398 -8.27 -12.93 0.56
N LYS A 399 -8.04 -11.65 0.23
CA LYS A 399 -7.69 -11.20 -1.13
C LYS A 399 -6.47 -11.91 -1.69
N ALA A 400 -5.60 -12.49 -0.84
CA ALA A 400 -4.45 -13.29 -1.28
C ALA A 400 -4.81 -14.40 -2.27
N HIS A 401 -6.00 -15.00 -2.13
CA HIS A 401 -6.48 -16.08 -2.98
C HIS A 401 -7.10 -15.61 -4.30
N ASP A 402 -7.27 -14.31 -4.49
CA ASP A 402 -7.79 -13.75 -5.72
C ASP A 402 -6.77 -13.88 -6.85
N ARG A 403 -7.29 -14.12 -8.05
CA ARG A 403 -6.49 -14.15 -9.27
C ARG A 403 -5.74 -12.84 -9.52
N HIS A 404 -6.22 -11.72 -8.98
CA HIS A 404 -5.60 -10.40 -9.13
C HIS A 404 -4.46 -10.13 -8.15
N HIS A 405 -4.42 -10.84 -7.03
CA HIS A 405 -3.44 -10.64 -5.96
C HIS A 405 -2.36 -11.74 -5.94
N LEU A 406 -2.65 -12.93 -6.47
CA LEU A 406 -1.67 -14.02 -6.67
C LEU A 406 -0.78 -14.27 -5.44
N GLY A 407 -1.38 -14.33 -4.25
CA GLY A 407 -0.71 -14.60 -2.99
C GLY A 407 -0.44 -13.36 -2.15
N LEU A 408 -0.48 -12.16 -2.72
CA LEU A 408 -0.24 -10.92 -1.97
C LEU A 408 -1.56 -10.32 -1.45
N GLY A 409 -2.05 -10.85 -0.33
CA GLY A 409 -3.27 -10.33 0.33
C GLY A 409 -3.06 -9.07 1.17
N GLY A 410 -1.80 -8.69 1.43
CA GLY A 410 -1.46 -7.53 2.25
C GLY A 410 -1.28 -6.24 1.45
N ARG A 411 -0.91 -5.17 2.15
CA ARG A 411 -0.62 -3.85 1.56
C ARG A 411 0.50 -3.95 0.52
N ARG A 412 0.29 -3.34 -0.64
CA ARG A 412 1.29 -3.27 -1.73
C ARG A 412 2.17 -2.04 -1.66
N VAL A 413 1.77 -1.02 -0.91
CA VAL A 413 2.55 0.19 -0.65
C VAL A 413 2.98 0.13 0.79
N LEU A 414 4.28 0.15 1.01
CA LEU A 414 4.88 0.05 2.34
C LEU A 414 5.63 1.35 2.60
N VAL A 415 5.07 2.19 3.47
CA VAL A 415 5.66 3.48 3.82
C VAL A 415 5.99 3.48 5.30
N SER A 416 7.23 3.80 5.64
CA SER A 416 7.62 3.92 7.04
C SER A 416 6.87 5.08 7.71
N ARG A 417 6.47 4.91 8.98
CA ARG A 417 5.74 5.95 9.74
C ARG A 417 6.50 7.28 9.80
N GLN A 418 7.81 7.21 10.03
CA GLN A 418 8.69 8.39 10.05
C GLN A 418 9.26 8.68 8.65
N TRP A 419 8.48 8.43 7.58
CA TRP A 419 8.85 8.85 6.23
C TRP A 419 8.59 10.34 6.04
N THR A 420 7.38 10.83 6.28
CA THR A 420 7.11 12.28 6.31
C THR A 420 6.60 12.77 7.65
N GLY A 421 6.14 11.85 8.53
CA GLY A 421 5.43 12.22 9.76
C GLY A 421 4.04 12.79 9.50
N LYS A 422 3.52 12.60 8.28
CA LYS A 422 2.24 13.14 7.80
C LYS A 422 1.33 12.00 7.36
N THR A 423 0.04 12.10 7.66
CA THR A 423 -1.00 11.23 7.12
C THR A 423 -1.26 11.53 5.64
N LEU A 424 -1.99 10.65 4.93
CA LEU A 424 -2.42 10.99 3.57
C LEU A 424 -3.39 12.17 3.54
N SER A 425 -4.20 12.33 4.57
CA SER A 425 -5.10 13.48 4.72
C SER A 425 -4.32 14.79 4.81
N ASP A 426 -3.21 14.81 5.56
CA ASP A 426 -2.30 15.97 5.61
C ASP A 426 -1.70 16.26 4.22
N HIS A 427 -1.24 15.22 3.50
CA HIS A 427 -0.76 15.39 2.12
C HIS A 427 -1.84 15.92 1.17
N ARG A 428 -3.11 15.52 1.34
CA ARG A 428 -4.23 16.07 0.57
C ARG A 428 -4.48 17.55 0.93
N ALA A 429 -4.39 17.89 2.21
CA ALA A 429 -4.54 19.27 2.69
C ALA A 429 -3.43 20.18 2.13
N ASP A 430 -2.16 19.75 2.19
CA ASP A 430 -1.03 20.49 1.61
C ASP A 430 -1.24 20.78 0.11
N ARG A 431 -1.76 19.81 -0.63
CA ARG A 431 -2.08 19.98 -2.06
C ARG A 431 -3.21 20.98 -2.29
N ALA A 432 -4.26 20.91 -1.47
CA ALA A 432 -5.38 21.84 -1.55
C ALA A 432 -4.91 23.25 -1.22
N GLU A 433 -4.04 23.41 -0.23
CA GLU A 433 -3.48 24.69 0.19
C GLU A 433 -2.65 25.35 -0.91
N VAL A 434 -1.80 24.60 -1.63
CA VAL A 434 -1.06 25.13 -2.78
C VAL A 434 -2.01 25.66 -3.86
N VAL A 435 -3.11 24.95 -4.14
CA VAL A 435 -4.13 25.40 -5.11
C VAL A 435 -4.82 26.66 -4.61
N ARG A 436 -5.22 26.70 -3.34
CA ARG A 436 -5.85 27.86 -2.69
C ARG A 436 -4.96 29.10 -2.78
N GLN A 437 -3.68 28.99 -2.41
CA GLN A 437 -2.72 30.08 -2.48
C GLN A 437 -2.54 30.60 -3.91
N THR A 438 -2.47 29.69 -4.89
CA THR A 438 -2.35 30.07 -6.31
C THR A 438 -3.56 30.85 -6.81
N LEU A 439 -4.77 30.41 -6.44
CA LEU A 439 -6.02 31.08 -6.81
C LEU A 439 -6.15 32.45 -6.11
N ALA A 440 -5.85 32.50 -4.81
CA ALA A 440 -5.88 33.74 -4.03
C ALA A 440 -4.89 34.79 -4.57
N ALA A 441 -3.68 34.38 -4.96
CA ALA A 441 -2.70 35.27 -5.59
C ALA A 441 -3.18 35.89 -6.92
N ALA A 442 -4.14 35.25 -7.59
CA ALA A 442 -4.77 35.74 -8.82
C ALA A 442 -6.10 36.48 -8.57
N GLY A 443 -6.47 36.72 -7.31
CA GLY A 443 -7.73 37.35 -6.91
C GLY A 443 -8.96 36.47 -7.15
N VAL A 444 -8.78 35.15 -7.18
CA VAL A 444 -9.88 34.18 -7.32
C VAL A 444 -10.17 33.56 -5.95
N ASP A 445 -11.35 33.85 -5.41
CA ASP A 445 -11.81 33.19 -4.19
C ASP A 445 -12.19 31.74 -4.48
N MET A 446 -11.54 30.83 -3.77
CA MET A 446 -11.88 29.42 -3.82
C MET A 446 -13.16 29.18 -3.00
N PRO A 447 -14.11 28.36 -3.48
CA PRO A 447 -15.22 27.91 -2.66
C PRO A 447 -14.69 27.25 -1.38
N ASP A 448 -15.32 27.53 -0.25
CA ASP A 448 -15.00 26.89 1.03
C ASP A 448 -15.11 25.36 0.90
N THR A 449 -13.98 24.68 1.07
CA THR A 449 -13.87 23.22 0.98
C THR A 449 -14.49 22.51 2.18
N ASP A 450 -14.63 23.21 3.31
CA ASP A 450 -15.19 22.68 4.56
C ASP A 450 -16.66 23.11 4.75
N ARG A 451 -17.27 23.70 3.72
CA ARG A 451 -18.66 24.20 3.73
C ARG A 451 -19.69 23.20 4.27
N TYR A 452 -19.45 21.89 4.10
CA TYR A 452 -20.31 20.80 4.58
C TYR A 452 -19.56 19.79 5.48
N ALA A 453 -18.53 20.24 6.19
CA ALA A 453 -17.75 19.39 7.08
C ALA A 453 -18.63 18.78 8.18
N ALA A 454 -18.46 17.48 8.43
CA ALA A 454 -19.19 16.76 9.47
C ALA A 454 -18.85 17.26 10.90
N THR A 455 -17.72 17.96 11.04
CA THR A 455 -17.27 18.58 12.30
C THR A 455 -17.86 19.96 12.54
N THR A 456 -18.65 20.50 11.60
CA THR A 456 -19.32 21.78 11.80
C THR A 456 -20.47 21.60 12.76
N GLU A 457 -20.41 22.28 13.90
CA GLU A 457 -21.42 22.22 14.97
C GLU A 457 -22.32 23.46 14.96
N LEU A 458 -23.54 23.28 15.45
CA LEU A 458 -24.45 24.37 15.82
C LEU A 458 -24.08 24.93 17.20
N GLU A 459 -24.71 26.03 17.59
CA GLU A 459 -24.47 26.67 18.90
C GLU A 459 -24.76 25.74 20.10
N ASP A 460 -25.57 24.70 19.89
CA ASP A 460 -25.91 23.68 20.90
C ASP A 460 -24.93 22.49 20.92
N GLY A 461 -23.86 22.52 20.12
CA GLY A 461 -22.86 21.46 20.01
C GLY A 461 -23.30 20.25 19.19
N THR A 462 -24.46 20.29 18.52
CA THR A 462 -24.89 19.22 17.63
C THR A 462 -24.31 19.38 16.22
N PRO A 463 -24.05 18.27 15.49
CA PRO A 463 -23.55 18.35 14.11
C PRO A 463 -24.57 19.05 13.20
N ARG A 464 -24.11 20.08 12.50
CA ARG A 464 -24.92 20.80 11.51
C ARG A 464 -25.18 19.97 10.26
N PHE A 465 -24.18 19.22 9.80
CA PHE A 465 -24.27 18.45 8.55
C PHE A 465 -24.19 16.97 8.83
N ILE A 466 -25.31 16.26 8.62
CA ILE A 466 -25.38 14.80 8.77
C ILE A 466 -25.31 14.15 7.39
N TRP A 467 -24.39 13.21 7.25
CA TRP A 467 -24.16 12.45 6.03
C TRP A 467 -24.72 11.04 6.18
N SER A 468 -25.56 10.61 5.23
CA SER A 468 -26.12 9.26 5.18
C SER A 468 -25.91 8.61 3.81
N ALA A 469 -25.89 7.27 3.78
CA ALA A 469 -25.91 6.53 2.52
C ALA A 469 -27.27 6.72 1.84
N VAL A 470 -27.26 6.85 0.51
CA VAL A 470 -28.52 6.87 -0.25
C VAL A 470 -29.13 5.47 -0.30
N ASP A 471 -30.45 5.40 -0.25
CA ASP A 471 -31.17 4.14 -0.43
C ASP A 471 -31.67 4.07 -1.86
N ARG A 472 -30.97 3.32 -2.72
CA ARG A 472 -31.35 3.19 -4.14
C ARG A 472 -32.72 2.54 -4.36
N ALA A 473 -33.25 1.81 -3.38
CA ALA A 473 -34.56 1.19 -3.50
C ALA A 473 -35.70 2.15 -3.12
N ASN A 474 -35.42 3.15 -2.29
CA ASN A 474 -36.44 4.00 -1.68
C ASN A 474 -36.30 5.50 -1.99
N ASP A 475 -35.14 5.95 -2.49
CA ASP A 475 -34.88 7.35 -2.87
C ASP A 475 -35.23 7.59 -4.35
N ASP A 476 -36.31 8.32 -4.61
CA ASP A 476 -36.78 8.64 -5.97
C ASP A 476 -36.10 9.88 -6.59
N ASP A 477 -35.37 10.67 -5.79
CA ASP A 477 -34.73 11.94 -6.18
C ASP A 477 -33.27 11.79 -6.63
N LEU A 478 -32.79 10.56 -6.80
CA LEU A 478 -31.39 10.31 -7.10
C LEU A 478 -31.00 10.78 -8.51
N PRO A 479 -29.88 11.50 -8.66
CA PRO A 479 -29.42 11.93 -9.97
C PRO A 479 -28.98 10.73 -10.81
N THR A 480 -29.27 10.77 -12.11
CA THR A 480 -28.77 9.75 -13.03
C THR A 480 -27.25 9.79 -13.11
N TRP A 481 -26.62 8.64 -13.35
CA TRP A 481 -25.16 8.56 -13.58
C TRP A 481 -24.70 9.56 -14.66
N HIS A 482 -25.49 9.68 -15.72
CA HIS A 482 -25.27 10.66 -16.79
C HIS A 482 -25.25 12.11 -16.26
N GLY A 483 -26.25 12.48 -15.45
CA GLY A 483 -26.35 13.81 -14.85
C GLY A 483 -25.19 14.12 -13.90
N VAL A 484 -24.80 13.15 -13.08
CA VAL A 484 -23.65 13.27 -12.16
C VAL A 484 -22.35 13.51 -12.93
N LEU A 485 -22.05 12.67 -13.93
CA LEU A 485 -20.81 12.82 -14.71
C LEU A 485 -20.78 14.12 -15.51
N THR A 486 -21.89 14.48 -16.16
CA THR A 486 -21.98 15.73 -16.92
C THR A 486 -21.66 16.94 -16.04
N ARG A 487 -22.25 17.00 -14.84
CA ARG A 487 -22.00 18.07 -13.87
C ARG A 487 -20.52 18.08 -13.44
N GLY A 488 -19.99 16.91 -13.07
CA GLY A 488 -18.59 16.77 -12.66
C GLY A 488 -17.58 17.15 -13.75
N ILE A 489 -17.85 16.82 -15.01
CA ILE A 489 -17.01 17.21 -16.16
C ILE A 489 -17.00 18.73 -16.33
N ASN A 490 -18.18 19.35 -16.35
CA ASN A 490 -18.29 20.80 -16.51
C ASN A 490 -17.59 21.55 -15.38
N GLU A 491 -17.77 21.10 -14.14
CA GLU A 491 -17.08 21.66 -12.97
C GLU A 491 -15.56 21.50 -13.07
N ARG A 492 -15.08 20.32 -13.49
CA ARG A 492 -13.65 20.06 -13.60
C ARG A 492 -12.98 20.87 -14.72
N ILE A 493 -13.67 21.07 -15.84
CA ILE A 493 -13.21 21.95 -16.93
C ILE A 493 -13.13 23.40 -16.44
N ARG A 494 -14.16 23.87 -15.73
CA ARG A 494 -14.18 25.22 -15.15
C ARG A 494 -13.00 25.42 -14.21
N TRP A 495 -12.83 24.55 -13.21
CA TRP A 495 -11.74 24.66 -12.24
C TRP A 495 -10.35 24.60 -12.88
N ARG A 496 -10.15 23.73 -13.88
CA ARG A 496 -8.87 23.67 -14.62
C ARG A 496 -8.60 24.98 -15.35
N THR A 497 -9.61 25.54 -15.99
CA THR A 497 -9.50 26.81 -16.72
C THR A 497 -9.17 27.96 -15.77
N GLU A 498 -9.87 28.05 -14.63
CA GLU A 498 -9.61 29.07 -13.59
C GLU A 498 -8.19 28.95 -13.04
N TYR A 499 -7.74 27.73 -12.74
CA TYR A 499 -6.39 27.49 -12.20
C TYR A 499 -5.27 27.84 -13.19
N GLU A 500 -5.41 27.46 -14.47
CA GLU A 500 -4.41 27.83 -15.49
C GLU A 500 -4.38 29.33 -15.75
N GLN A 501 -5.53 30.00 -15.75
CA GLN A 501 -5.60 31.46 -15.82
C GLN A 501 -4.94 32.12 -14.61
N ALA A 502 -5.16 31.59 -13.40
CA ALA A 502 -4.53 32.08 -12.18
C ALA A 502 -3.00 31.93 -12.23
N LYS A 503 -2.49 30.77 -12.66
CA LYS A 503 -1.06 30.55 -12.88
C LYS A 503 -0.46 31.55 -13.87
N GLN A 504 -1.14 31.77 -14.99
CA GLN A 504 -0.65 32.71 -16.01
C GLN A 504 -0.65 34.15 -15.49
N ARG A 505 -1.62 34.56 -14.67
CA ARG A 505 -1.63 35.87 -14.02
C ARG A 505 -0.49 35.99 -13.00
N ALA A 506 -0.28 34.99 -12.17
CA ALA A 506 0.81 34.96 -11.19
C ALA A 506 2.19 35.01 -11.86
N ALA A 507 2.37 34.31 -12.98
CA ALA A 507 3.62 34.33 -13.76
C ALA A 507 3.89 35.68 -14.45
N ASN A 508 2.84 36.43 -14.79
CA ASN A 508 2.94 37.74 -15.44
C ASN A 508 2.82 38.91 -14.44
N ALA A 509 2.69 38.65 -13.14
CA ALA A 509 2.70 39.69 -12.13
C ALA A 509 4.11 40.28 -12.05
N PRO A 510 4.27 41.62 -12.05
CA PRO A 510 5.57 42.23 -11.78
C PRO A 510 6.08 41.72 -10.41
N PRO A 511 7.39 41.52 -10.22
CA PRO A 511 7.91 41.00 -8.96
C PRO A 511 7.40 41.89 -7.83
N ALA A 512 6.61 41.30 -6.93
CA ALA A 512 6.22 41.98 -5.71
C ALA A 512 7.51 42.35 -4.97
N ASP A 513 7.63 43.62 -4.60
CA ASP A 513 8.75 44.19 -3.86
C ASP A 513 8.92 43.41 -2.55
N THR A 514 9.71 42.35 -2.60
CA THR A 514 10.15 41.58 -1.45
C THR A 514 11.30 42.36 -0.83
N ARG A 515 10.97 43.50 -0.21
CA ARG A 515 11.84 44.09 0.80
C ARG A 515 11.90 43.14 1.97
N SER A 516 12.92 42.29 1.90
CA SER A 516 13.45 41.53 3.02
C SER A 516 13.55 42.46 4.23
N ALA A 517 12.98 42.03 5.36
CA ALA A 517 13.15 42.70 6.64
C ALA A 517 14.58 42.50 7.15
N THR A 518 15.53 43.20 6.53
CA THR A 518 16.88 43.43 7.04
C THR A 518 17.38 44.76 6.47
N ASP A 519 16.86 45.87 6.99
CA ASP A 519 17.56 47.16 6.95
C ASP A 519 17.33 47.86 8.29
N ASN A 520 18.30 47.69 9.20
CA ASN A 520 18.45 48.55 10.36
C ASN A 520 19.02 49.89 9.87
N THR A 521 18.16 50.83 9.51
CA THR A 521 18.55 52.24 9.39
C THR A 521 18.47 52.88 10.77
N ASN A 522 19.64 53.00 11.40
CA ASN A 522 19.87 53.81 12.58
C ASN A 522 20.14 55.25 12.11
N ASP A 523 19.10 56.03 11.84
CA ASP A 523 19.22 57.47 11.63
C ASP A 523 19.04 58.19 12.97
N ALA A 524 20.17 58.54 13.59
CA ALA A 524 20.23 59.59 14.59
C ALA A 524 20.53 60.93 13.89
N ALA A 525 19.56 61.84 13.99
CA ALA A 525 19.73 63.30 13.88
C ALA A 525 20.97 63.75 14.71
N GLU A 526 21.75 64.78 14.38
CA GLU A 526 21.44 66.18 14.04
C GLU A 526 22.83 66.95 14.04
N PRO A 527 22.93 68.29 14.02
CA PRO A 527 22.68 69.27 12.97
C PRO A 527 23.96 70.01 12.49
N ALA A 528 23.73 70.95 11.58
CA ALA A 528 24.64 71.97 11.04
C ALA A 528 25.62 72.63 12.03
N ALA A 529 26.90 72.63 11.66
CA ALA A 529 27.77 73.80 11.47
C ALA A 529 29.02 73.39 10.68
#